data_AF-A0A645BDQ1-F1
#
_entry.id   AF-A0A645BDQ1-F1
#
_cell.length_a   1.000
_cell.length_b   1.000
_cell.length_c   1.000
_cell.angle_alpha   90.00
_cell.angle_beta   90.00
_cell.angle_gamma   90.00
#
_symmetry.space_group_name_H-M   'P 1'
#
loop_
_entity.id
_entity.type
_entity.pdbx_description
1 polymer ?
#
loop_
_entity_poly.entity_id
_entity_poly.type
_entity_poly.pdbx_seq_one_letter_code
_entity_poly.pdbx_strand_id
1 'polypeptide(L)'
;MADQYSSTALPRQHLRSKSDLARDLLPEVKEMDLPVAVMRLVSRIYQFADSRLDRRLLKIAEDGRIDETERPEFDGIMADLEGIIKSAYEVGCARETQD
;
A
#
# COMPACT_ATOMS: atom_id res chain seq x y z
N MET A 1 -9.24 -20.75 23.56
CA MET A 1 -9.73 -20.49 22.20
C MET A 1 -10.25 -19.05 22.09
N ALA A 2 -9.36 -18.06 22.24
CA ALA A 2 -9.75 -16.65 22.27
C ALA A 2 -8.71 -15.74 21.58
N ASP A 3 -7.96 -16.29 20.61
CA ASP A 3 -6.88 -15.55 19.92
C ASP A 3 -7.16 -15.34 18.41
N GLN A 4 -8.35 -15.73 17.93
CA GLN A 4 -8.73 -15.57 16.52
C GLN A 4 -9.43 -14.24 16.20
N TYR A 5 -9.79 -13.44 17.21
CA TYR A 5 -10.50 -12.17 17.04
C TYR A 5 -9.60 -10.92 17.09
N SER A 6 -8.29 -11.06 17.28
CA SER A 6 -7.32 -9.97 17.19
C SER A 6 -6.74 -9.78 15.78
N SER A 7 -7.31 -10.46 14.77
CA SER A 7 -6.95 -10.22 13.36
C SER A 7 -7.61 -8.93 12.90
N THR A 8 -6.84 -7.84 12.88
CA THR A 8 -7.23 -6.56 12.27
C THR A 8 -7.53 -6.72 10.76
N ALA A 9 -7.19 -7.85 10.14
CA ALA A 9 -7.48 -8.17 8.75
C ALA A 9 -8.97 -8.47 8.51
N LEU A 10 -9.62 -9.21 9.42
CA LEU A 10 -11.01 -9.65 9.25
C LEU A 10 -12.02 -8.48 9.21
N PRO A 11 -12.00 -7.50 10.14
CA PRO A 11 -12.88 -6.33 10.05
C PRO A 11 -12.67 -5.52 8.77
N ARG A 12 -11.42 -5.40 8.30
CA ARG A 12 -11.07 -4.67 7.07
C ARG A 12 -11.61 -5.39 5.82
N GLN A 13 -11.43 -6.70 5.74
CA GLN A 13 -11.98 -7.50 4.64
C GLN A 13 -13.51 -7.44 4.60
N HIS A 14 -14.14 -7.51 5.77
CA HIS A 14 -15.60 -7.38 5.89
C HIS A 14 -16.10 -6.02 5.39
N LEU A 15 -15.43 -4.93 5.75
CA LEU A 15 -15.79 -3.58 5.32
C LEU A 15 -15.65 -3.41 3.80
N ARG A 16 -14.55 -3.90 3.20
CA ARG A 16 -14.36 -3.93 1.74
C ARG A 16 -15.43 -4.73 1.00
N SER A 17 -15.92 -5.82 1.60
CA SER A 17 -16.95 -6.65 0.98
C SER A 17 -18.33 -5.98 0.99
N LYS A 18 -18.61 -5.15 2.00
CA LYS A 18 -19.95 -4.56 2.22
C LYS A 18 -20.10 -3.14 1.69
N SER A 19 -19.02 -2.47 1.32
CA SER A 19 -19.05 -1.10 0.83
C SER A 19 -18.16 -0.94 -0.39
N ASP A 20 -18.73 -0.46 -1.50
CA ASP A 20 -17.98 -0.17 -2.72
C ASP A 20 -16.96 0.95 -2.48
N LEU A 21 -17.31 1.98 -1.69
CA LEU A 21 -16.36 3.02 -1.27
C LEU A 21 -15.18 2.44 -0.47
N ALA A 22 -15.43 1.45 0.38
CA ALA A 22 -14.36 0.81 1.14
C ALA A 22 -13.51 -0.10 0.25
N ARG A 23 -14.09 -0.72 -0.79
CA ARG A 23 -13.35 -1.53 -1.77
C ARG A 23 -12.35 -0.70 -2.55
N ASP A 24 -12.75 0.52 -2.91
CA ASP A 24 -11.94 1.46 -3.70
C ASP A 24 -10.83 2.12 -2.86
N LEU A 25 -11.10 2.41 -1.58
CA LEU A 25 -10.12 3.08 -0.71
C LEU A 25 -9.16 2.15 0.02
N LEU A 26 -9.61 0.93 0.39
CA LEU A 26 -8.79 0.01 1.16
C LEU A 26 -8.11 -1.00 0.23
N PRO A 27 -6.77 -1.14 0.29
CA PRO A 27 -6.08 -2.14 -0.50
C PRO A 27 -6.41 -3.55 0.00
N GLU A 28 -6.31 -4.52 -0.90
CA GLU A 28 -6.39 -5.93 -0.52
C GLU A 28 -5.11 -6.34 0.22
N VAL A 29 -5.25 -6.68 1.49
CA VAL A 29 -4.14 -7.03 2.39
C VAL A 29 -4.02 -8.55 2.51
N LYS A 30 -2.81 -9.08 2.34
CA LYS A 30 -2.51 -10.50 2.58
C LYS A 30 -1.97 -10.69 4.00
N GLU A 31 -2.42 -11.73 4.70
CA GLU A 31 -1.79 -12.14 5.95
C GLU A 31 -0.41 -12.76 5.67
N MET A 32 0.60 -12.33 6.42
CA MET A 32 1.97 -12.84 6.37
C MET A 32 2.68 -12.56 7.70
N ASP A 33 3.83 -13.20 7.91
CA ASP A 33 4.62 -12.99 9.12
C ASP A 33 5.20 -11.57 9.19
N LEU A 34 5.28 -10.99 10.39
CA LEU A 34 5.77 -9.63 10.60
C LEU A 34 7.13 -9.36 9.93
N PRO A 35 8.16 -10.22 10.05
CA PRO A 35 9.45 -9.96 9.40
C PRO A 35 9.34 -9.84 7.87
N VAL A 36 8.47 -10.65 7.24
CA VAL A 36 8.26 -10.63 5.80
C VAL A 36 7.52 -9.36 5.37
N ALA A 37 6.50 -8.96 6.13
CA ALA A 37 5.75 -7.73 5.87
C ALA A 37 6.65 -6.48 5.98
N VAL A 38 7.48 -6.42 7.03
CA VAL A 38 8.42 -5.31 7.25
C VAL A 38 9.46 -5.24 6.12
N MET A 39 10.05 -6.38 5.74
CA MET A 39 11.02 -6.41 4.64
C MET A 39 10.40 -5.97 3.31
N ARG A 40 9.14 -6.35 3.02
CA ARG A 40 8.42 -5.88 1.84
C ARG A 40 8.19 -4.37 1.86
N LEU A 41 7.75 -3.82 2.99
CA LEU A 41 7.56 -2.38 3.14
C LEU A 41 8.87 -1.63 2.91
N VAL A 42 9.94 -2.05 3.58
CA VAL A 42 11.27 -1.42 3.48
C VAL A 42 11.80 -1.51 2.04
N SER A 43 11.71 -2.67 1.39
CA SER A 43 12.14 -2.85 0.00
C SER A 43 11.41 -1.90 -0.95
N ARG A 44 10.10 -1.71 -0.77
CA ARG A 44 9.31 -0.80 -1.63
C ARG A 44 9.67 0.66 -1.41
N ILE A 45 9.91 1.07 -0.16
CA ILE A 45 10.36 2.43 0.16
C ILE A 45 11.70 2.73 -0.52
N TYR A 46 12.65 1.80 -0.46
CA TYR A 46 13.94 1.97 -1.13
C TYR A 46 13.79 2.01 -2.66
N GLN A 47 13.01 1.12 -3.25
CA GLN A 47 12.75 1.14 -4.70
C GLN A 47 12.11 2.46 -5.15
N PHE A 48 11.17 3.00 -4.38
CA PHE A 48 10.54 4.29 -4.67
C PHE A 48 11.55 5.45 -4.59
N ALA A 49 12.39 5.47 -3.57
CA ALA A 49 13.42 6.49 -3.38
C ALA A 49 14.51 6.42 -4.47
N ASP A 50 14.98 5.22 -4.82
CA ASP A 50 16.03 5.02 -5.83
C ASP A 50 15.56 5.37 -7.24
N SER A 51 14.27 5.15 -7.53
CA SER A 51 13.68 5.43 -8.84
C SER A 51 13.55 6.94 -9.15
N ARG A 52 13.85 7.82 -8.18
CA ARG A 52 13.68 9.29 -8.29
C ARG A 52 12.27 9.71 -8.72
N LEU A 53 11.27 8.86 -8.45
CA LEU A 53 9.88 9.11 -8.80
C LEU A 53 9.33 10.32 -8.04
N ASP A 54 9.88 10.59 -6.85
CA ASP A 54 9.67 11.82 -6.08
C ASP A 54 9.98 13.08 -6.90
N ARG A 55 11.12 13.12 -7.60
CA ARG A 55 11.51 14.26 -8.45
C ARG A 55 10.71 14.36 -9.74
N ARG A 56 10.32 13.23 -10.32
CA ARG A 56 9.45 13.19 -11.51
C ARG A 56 8.04 13.66 -11.18
N LEU A 57 7.49 13.22 -10.04
CA LEU A 57 6.20 13.66 -9.55
C LEU A 57 6.18 15.16 -9.25
N LEU A 58 7.25 15.69 -8.62
CA LEU A 58 7.39 17.13 -8.41
C LEU A 58 7.44 17.93 -9.71
N LYS A 59 8.04 17.37 -10.76
CA LYS A 59 8.12 18.00 -12.08
C LYS A 59 6.78 17.98 -12.82
N ILE A 60 6.06 16.85 -12.79
CA ILE A 60 4.69 16.73 -13.34
C ILE A 60 3.72 17.64 -12.58
N ALA A 61 3.91 17.82 -11.27
CA ALA A 61 3.06 18.68 -10.46
C ALA A 61 3.36 20.19 -10.60
N GLU A 62 4.46 20.57 -11.26
CA GLU A 62 4.98 21.95 -11.28
C GLU A 62 4.03 22.93 -12.01
N ASP A 63 3.35 22.46 -13.06
CA ASP A 63 2.37 23.25 -13.82
C ASP A 63 0.92 23.11 -13.30
N GLY A 64 0.72 22.23 -12.31
CA GLY A 64 -0.56 21.93 -11.70
C GLY A 64 -1.57 21.19 -12.58
N ARG A 65 -1.17 20.65 -13.75
CA ARG A 65 -2.06 19.95 -14.67
C ARG A 65 -1.37 18.73 -15.29
N ILE A 66 -1.86 17.54 -14.95
CA ILE A 66 -1.40 16.31 -15.60
C ILE A 66 -1.98 16.23 -17.01
N ASP A 67 -1.14 16.32 -18.04
CA ASP A 67 -1.55 16.19 -19.44
C ASP A 67 -1.61 14.71 -19.91
N GLU A 68 -2.10 14.46 -21.14
CA GLU A 68 -2.24 13.10 -21.68
C GLU A 68 -0.88 12.38 -21.88
N THR A 69 0.21 13.13 -22.02
CA THR A 69 1.57 12.58 -22.17
C THR A 69 2.21 12.23 -20.83
N GLU A 70 1.87 12.98 -19.78
CA GLU A 70 2.32 12.76 -18.41
C GLU A 70 1.47 11.75 -17.66
N ARG A 71 0.20 11.59 -18.05
CA ARG A 71 -0.75 10.65 -17.45
C ARG A 71 -0.19 9.24 -17.23
N PRO A 72 0.44 8.56 -18.21
CA PRO A 72 0.99 7.24 -17.99
C PRO A 72 2.15 7.21 -16.98
N GLU A 73 2.96 8.27 -16.92
CA GLU A 73 4.03 8.38 -15.93
C GLU A 73 3.47 8.62 -14.53
N PHE A 74 2.50 9.52 -14.40
CA PHE A 74 1.80 9.79 -13.16
C PHE A 74 1.09 8.55 -12.60
N ASP A 75 0.34 7.83 -13.45
CA ASP A 75 -0.38 6.62 -13.06
C ASP A 75 0.60 5.52 -12.58
N GLY A 76 1.79 5.42 -13.19
CA GLY A 76 2.85 4.52 -12.73
C GLY A 76 3.37 4.87 -11.33
N ILE A 77 3.62 6.16 -11.08
CA ILE A 77 4.06 6.63 -9.75
C ILE A 77 2.99 6.38 -8.69
N MET A 78 1.72 6.64 -9.02
CA MET A 78 0.59 6.38 -8.12
C MET A 78 0.45 4.88 -7.80
N ALA A 79 0.62 4.00 -8.79
CA ALA A 79 0.60 2.56 -8.58
C ALA A 79 1.71 2.09 -7.62
N ASP A 80 2.91 2.68 -7.70
CA ASP A 80 4.00 2.38 -6.79
C ASP A 80 3.69 2.86 -5.36
N LEU A 81 3.12 4.06 -5.21
CA LEU A 81 2.66 4.60 -3.92
C LEU A 81 1.57 3.73 -3.29
N GLU A 82 0.58 3.29 -4.08
CA GLU A 82 -0.45 2.34 -3.64
C GLU A 82 0.17 1.03 -3.15
N GLY A 83 1.23 0.56 -3.81
CA GLY A 83 2.01 -0.59 -3.39
C GLY A 83 2.68 -0.42 -2.03
N ILE A 84 3.23 0.76 -1.73
CA ILE A 84 3.82 1.08 -0.42
C ILE A 84 2.74 1.11 0.66
N ILE A 85 1.62 1.80 0.40
CA ILE A 85 0.48 1.90 1.31
C ILE A 85 -0.05 0.49 1.63
N LYS A 86 -0.21 -0.36 0.62
CA LYS A 86 -0.60 -1.76 0.80
C LYS A 86 0.35 -2.50 1.73
N SER A 87 1.66 -2.39 1.52
CA SER A 87 2.63 -3.07 2.41
C SER A 87 2.63 -2.51 3.83
N ALA A 88 2.31 -1.24 4.04
CA ALA A 88 2.10 -0.69 5.38
C ALA A 88 0.86 -1.32 6.05
N TYR A 89 -0.23 -1.49 5.31
CA TYR A 89 -1.41 -2.21 5.81
C TYR A 89 -1.14 -3.69 6.09
N GLU A 90 -0.29 -4.36 5.29
CA GLU A 90 0.18 -5.73 5.51
C GLU A 90 0.95 -5.83 6.82
N VAL A 91 1.86 -4.89 7.12
CA VAL A 91 2.56 -4.83 8.42
C VAL A 91 1.58 -4.68 9.57
N GLY A 92 0.59 -3.79 9.46
CA GLY A 92 -0.45 -3.62 10.49
C GLY A 92 -1.44 -4.79 10.61
N CYS A 93 -1.42 -5.76 9.69
CA CYS A 93 -2.15 -7.02 9.77
C CYS A 93 -1.26 -8.19 10.21
N ALA A 94 0.06 -8.04 10.14
CA ALA A 94 0.98 -9.13 10.32
C ALA A 94 1.00 -9.59 11.79
N ARG A 95 1.18 -10.89 11.99
CA ARG A 95 1.31 -11.47 13.33
C ARG A 95 2.78 -11.54 13.71
N GLU A 96 3.07 -11.20 14.96
CA GLU A 96 4.31 -11.61 15.61
C GLU A 96 4.19 -13.11 15.89
N THR A 97 4.99 -13.91 15.20
CA THR A 97 5.22 -15.30 15.59
C THR A 97 6.06 -15.23 16.86
N GLN A 98 5.42 -15.20 18.03
CA GLN A 98 6.10 -15.48 19.29
C GLN A 98 6.40 -16.98 19.33
N ASP A 99 7.69 -17.32 19.29
CA ASP A 99 8.19 -18.67 19.62
C ASP A 99 7.89 -19.03 21.09
#